data_AF-A0A2N5D4R4-F1
#
_entry.id   AF-A0A2N5D4R4-F1
#
_cell.length_a   1.000
_cell.length_b   1.000
_cell.length_c   1.000
_cell.angle_alpha   90.00
_cell.angle_beta   90.00
_cell.angle_gamma   90.00
#
_symmetry.space_group_name_H-M   'P 1'
#
loop_
_entity.id
_entity.type
_entity.pdbx_description
1 polymer ?
#
loop_
_entity_poly.entity_id
_entity_poly.type
_entity_poly.pdbx_seq_one_letter_code
_entity_poly.pdbx_strand_id
1 'polypeptide(L)' 'MSSFRPLYAVTITDAVASGDLDQLKKLAAEAEAHIQQYGDIPTLLAALKLEIAKLGG' A
#
# COMPACT_ATOMS: atom_id res chain seq x y z
N MET A 1 3.20 -6.77 -17.08
CA MET A 1 4.12 -7.26 -16.04
C MET A 1 3.80 -6.54 -14.74
N SER A 2 2.86 -7.07 -13.95
CA SER A 2 2.47 -6.45 -12.68
C SER A 2 3.58 -6.71 -11.66
N SER A 3 4.45 -5.72 -11.47
CA SER A 3 5.52 -5.74 -10.48
C SER A 3 4.90 -5.55 -9.09
N PHE A 4 4.30 -6.63 -8.56
CA PHE A 4 3.83 -6.67 -7.18
C PHE A 4 5.05 -6.82 -6.27
N ARG A 5 5.77 -5.72 -6.03
CA ARG A 5 6.81 -5.69 -5.02
C ARG A 5 6.12 -5.44 -3.68
N PRO A 6 6.17 -6.36 -2.70
CA PRO A 6 5.81 -6.04 -1.32
C PRO A 6 6.96 -5.22 -0.70
N LEU A 7 7.26 -4.05 -1.28
CA LEU A 7 8.33 -3.15 -0.79
C LEU A 7 7.78 -1.99 0.03
N TYR A 8 6.48 -1.70 -0.01
CA TYR A 8 5.90 -0.55 0.69
C TYR A 8 6.16 -0.59 2.20
N ALA A 9 6.08 -1.75 2.85
CA ALA A 9 6.30 -1.80 4.30
C ALA A 9 7.78 -1.69 4.69
N VAL A 10 8.67 -2.45 4.05
CA VAL A 10 10.09 -2.51 4.45
C VAL A 10 10.82 -1.22 4.04
N THR A 11 10.57 -0.67 2.84
CA THR A 11 11.27 0.55 2.39
C THR A 11 10.79 1.82 3.07
N ILE A 12 9.51 1.93 3.46
CA ILE A 12 9.02 3.07 4.25
C ILE A 12 9.56 3.00 5.67
N THR A 13 9.53 1.83 6.30
CA THR A 13 10.03 1.66 7.67
C THR A 13 11.54 1.92 7.74
N ASP A 14 12.31 1.42 6.76
CA ASP A 14 13.75 1.68 6.66
C ASP A 14 14.07 3.14 6.32
N ALA A 15 13.30 3.81 5.45
CA ALA A 15 13.50 5.22 5.14
C ALA A 15 13.16 6.14 6.33
N VAL A 16 12.13 5.79 7.11
CA VAL A 16 11.82 6.48 8.37
C VAL A 16 12.94 6.29 9.38
N ALA A 17 13.55 5.10 9.44
CA ALA A 17 14.69 4.82 10.30
C ALA A 17 16.01 5.47 9.83
N SER A 18 16.21 5.63 8.51
CA SER A 18 17.42 6.23 7.95
C SER A 18 17.45 7.76 8.07
N GLY A 19 16.27 8.40 8.14
CA GLY A 19 16.15 9.86 8.24
C GLY A 19 16.45 10.60 6.94
N ASP A 20 16.49 9.90 5.79
CA ASP A 20 16.69 10.52 4.48
C ASP A 20 15.42 11.23 4.01
N LEU A 21 15.44 12.56 4.10
CA LEU A 21 14.29 13.42 3.85
C LEU A 21 13.85 13.41 2.37
N ASP A 22 14.78 13.23 1.43
CA ASP A 22 14.46 13.15 -0.01
C ASP A 22 13.83 11.80 -0.35
N GLN A 23 14.34 10.73 0.26
CA GLN A 23 13.76 9.39 0.11
C GLN A 23 12.35 9.31 0.71
N LEU A 24 12.13 9.92 1.88
CA LEU A 24 10.81 10.00 2.53
C LEU A 24 9.78 10.75 1.68
N LYS A 25 10.15 11.90 1.11
CA LYS A 25 9.26 12.67 0.22
C LYS A 25 8.87 11.88 -1.03
N LYS A 26 9.84 11.16 -1.62
CA LYS A 26 9.59 10.34 -2.81
C LYS A 26 8.64 9.19 -2.51
N LEU A 27 8.86 8.49 -1.39
CA LEU A 27 7.99 7.41 -0.93
C LEU A 27 6.58 7.93 -0.59
N ALA A 28 6.46 9.11 0.03
CA ALA A 28 5.18 9.74 0.30
C ALA A 28 4.41 10.06 -0.99
N ALA A 29 5.08 10.65 -1.99
CA ALA A 29 4.46 10.94 -3.28
C ALA A 29 4.04 9.67 -4.04
N GLU A 30 4.86 8.61 -3.99
CA GLU A 30 4.51 7.32 -4.57
C GLU A 30 3.32 6.68 -3.84
N ALA A 31 3.26 6.77 -2.52
CA ALA A 31 2.13 6.26 -1.73
C ALA A 31 0.84 7.04 -2.00
N GLU A 32 0.91 8.37 -2.08
CA GLU A 32 -0.23 9.22 -2.46
C GLU A 32 -0.72 8.91 -3.87
N ALA A 33 0.18 8.76 -4.84
CA ALA A 33 -0.19 8.35 -6.19
C ALA A 33 -0.86 6.97 -6.21
N HIS A 34 -0.39 6.04 -5.37
CA HIS A 34 -1.00 4.72 -5.25
C HIS A 34 -2.40 4.78 -4.63
N ILE A 35 -2.61 5.62 -3.61
CA ILE A 35 -3.92 5.86 -3.01
C ILE A 35 -4.86 6.53 -4.02
N GLN A 36 -4.38 7.49 -4.82
CA GLN A 36 -5.19 8.12 -5.86
C GLN A 36 -5.56 7.15 -6.99
N GLN A 37 -4.63 6.28 -7.39
CA GLN A 37 -4.82 5.36 -8.51
C GLN A 37 -5.76 4.19 -8.15
N TYR A 38 -5.61 3.64 -6.94
CA TYR A 38 -6.32 2.42 -6.54
C TYR A 38 -7.40 2.66 -5.47
N GLY A 39 -7.46 3.87 -4.89
CA GLY A 39 -8.36 4.20 -3.80
C GLY A 39 -7.95 3.55 -2.48
N ASP A 40 -8.92 3.43 -1.59
CA ASP A 40 -8.75 2.79 -0.29
C ASP A 40 -8.72 1.25 -0.43
N ILE A 41 -7.56 0.73 -0.85
CA ILE A 41 -7.30 -0.71 -1.01
C ILE A 41 -7.65 -1.50 0.27
N PRO A 42 -7.32 -1.05 1.50
CA PRO A 42 -7.77 -1.71 2.73
C PRO A 42 -9.29 -1.90 2.81
N THR A 43 -10.06 -0.87 2.45
CA THR A 43 -11.53 -0.93 2.45
C THR A 43 -12.05 -1.88 1.37
N LEU A 44 -11.49 -1.85 0.17
CA LEU A 44 -11.84 -2.79 -0.92
C LEU A 44 -11.52 -4.23 -0.55
N LEU A 45 -10.38 -4.46 0.11
CA LEU A 45 -9.99 -5.79 0.60
C LEU A 45 -10.92 -6.29 1.71
N ALA A 46 -11.36 -5.41 2.60
CA ALA A 46 -12.35 -5.74 3.62
C ALA A 46 -13.69 -6.15 3.00
N ALA A 47 -14.17 -5.39 2.01
CA ALA A 47 -15.39 -5.73 1.26
C ALA A 47 -15.28 -7.08 0.54
N LEU A 48 -14.13 -7.36 -0.09
CA LEU A 48 -13.87 -8.65 -0.75
C LEU A 48 -13.90 -9.82 0.24
N LYS A 49 -13.27 -9.66 1.42
CA LYS A 49 -13.27 -10.68 2.47
C LYS A 49 -14.67 -10.97 3.02
N LEU A 50 -15.49 -9.92 3.16
CA LEU A 50 -16.89 -10.08 3.57
C LEU A 50 -17.69 -10.89 2.55
N GLU A 51 -17.48 -10.63 1.26
CA GLU A 51 -18.19 -11.36 0.20
C GLU A 51 -17.73 -12.82 0.10
N ILE A 52 -16.43 -13.08 0.27
CA ILE A 52 -15.91 -14.45 0.39
C ILE A 52 -16.53 -15.18 1.58
N ALA A 53 -16.65 -14.51 2.72
CA ALA A 53 -17.26 -15.11 3.91
C ALA A 53 -18.75 -15.41 3.73
N LYS A 54 -19.48 -14.59 2.96
CA LYS A 54 -20.89 -14.84 2.63
C LYS A 54 -21.09 -15.98 1.64
N LEU A 55 -20.16 -16.19 0.71
CA LEU A 55 -20.27 -17.20 -0.34
C LEU A 55 -19.65 -18.55 0.06
N GLY A 56 -18.76 -18.56 1.06
CA GLY A 56 -18.04 -19.74 1.53
C GLY A 56 -18.61 -20.39 2.81
N GLY A 57 -19.70 -19.84 3.37
CA GLY A 57 -20.43 -20.40 4.51
C GLY A 57 -21.83 -20.85 4.11
#